data_AF-A0A6N7IVN9-F1
#
_entry.id   AF-A0A6N7IVN9-F1
#
_cell.length_a   1.000
_cell.length_b   1.000
_cell.length_c   1.000
_cell.angle_alpha   90.00
_cell.angle_beta   90.00
_cell.angle_gamma   90.00
#
_symmetry.space_group_name_H-M   'P 1'
#
loop_
_entity.id
_entity.type
_entity.pdbx_description
1 polymer ?
#
loop_
_entity_poly.entity_id
_entity_poly.type
_entity_poly.pdbx_seq_one_letter_code
_entity_poly.pdbx_strand_id
1 'polypeptide(L)'
;LMLSHAFEAWQCIAVEFRTHWHNHQSRAAIAGLGAKQDGVLRNHSIGRDGTLRDTVVFSIIASEWPAVRLSLAERLRRHDRAEGSRRRSARHA
;
A
#
# COMPACT_ATOMS: atom_id res chain seq x y z
N LEU A 1 -6.18 -9.07 5.73
CA LEU A 1 -5.73 -7.74 5.25
C LEU A 1 -6.94 -6.97 4.73
N MET A 2 -6.97 -5.63 4.82
CA MET A 2 -8.09 -4.83 4.31
C MET A 2 -8.33 -5.04 2.81
N LEU A 3 -7.25 -5.21 2.02
CA LEU A 3 -7.35 -5.51 0.59
C LEU A 3 -8.03 -6.85 0.31
N SER A 4 -7.81 -7.89 1.13
CA SER A 4 -8.52 -9.17 1.00
C SER A 4 -10.03 -8.97 1.12
N HIS A 5 -10.47 -8.18 2.09
CA HIS A 5 -11.90 -7.92 2.27
C HIS A 5 -12.48 -7.16 1.06
N ALA A 6 -11.79 -6.14 0.57
CA ALA A 6 -12.25 -5.37 -0.58
C ALA A 6 -12.44 -6.24 -1.84
N PHE A 7 -11.47 -7.08 -2.19
CA PHE A 7 -11.56 -7.90 -3.40
C PHE A 7 -12.40 -9.17 -3.23
N GLU A 8 -12.38 -9.81 -2.06
CA GLU A 8 -12.99 -11.13 -1.88
C GLU A 8 -14.41 -11.05 -1.31
N ALA A 9 -14.68 -10.11 -0.38
CA ALA A 9 -16.00 -9.95 0.21
C ALA A 9 -16.86 -8.90 -0.51
N TRP A 10 -16.27 -7.76 -0.86
CA TRP A 10 -16.99 -6.68 -1.57
C TRP A 10 -16.91 -6.78 -3.09
N GLN A 11 -16.10 -7.70 -3.62
CA GLN A 11 -15.89 -7.88 -5.05
C GLN A 11 -15.53 -6.57 -5.79
N CYS A 12 -14.74 -5.71 -5.14
CA CYS A 12 -14.29 -4.47 -5.74
C CYS A 12 -13.51 -4.76 -7.04
N ILE A 13 -13.85 -4.07 -8.13
CA ILE A 13 -13.12 -4.20 -9.40
C ILE A 13 -11.73 -3.56 -9.34
N ALA A 14 -11.55 -2.58 -8.46
CA ALA A 14 -10.30 -1.90 -8.18
C ALA A 14 -10.31 -1.32 -6.76
N VAL A 15 -9.12 -1.16 -6.17
CA VAL A 15 -8.91 -0.38 -4.95
C VAL A 15 -7.92 0.72 -5.26
N GLU A 16 -8.33 1.96 -5.04
CA GLU A 16 -7.55 3.16 -5.33
C GLU A 16 -6.86 3.70 -4.06
N PHE A 17 -5.65 4.22 -4.23
CA PHE A 17 -4.90 4.93 -3.20
C PHE A 17 -4.55 6.32 -3.72
N ARG A 18 -4.73 7.33 -2.87
CA ARG A 18 -4.37 8.72 -3.17
C ARG A 18 -3.37 9.23 -2.15
N THR A 19 -2.30 9.85 -2.63
CA THR A 19 -1.33 10.52 -1.75
C THR A 19 -0.81 11.82 -2.35
N HIS A 20 -0.17 12.65 -1.54
CA HIS A 20 0.40 13.90 -2.01
C HIS A 20 1.63 13.61 -2.89
N TRP A 21 1.84 14.40 -3.95
CA TRP A 21 3.04 14.37 -4.79
C TRP A 21 4.38 14.26 -4.01
N HIS A 22 4.59 15.13 -3.02
CA HIS A 22 5.80 15.15 -2.20
C HIS A 22 5.87 14.07 -1.11
N ASN A 23 4.83 13.27 -0.88
CA ASN A 23 4.87 12.21 0.13
C ASN A 23 5.54 10.94 -0.44
N HIS A 24 6.85 11.03 -0.67
CA HIS A 24 7.65 9.97 -1.28
C HIS A 24 7.61 8.67 -0.47
N GLN A 25 7.57 8.74 0.85
CA GLN A 25 7.46 7.57 1.72
C GLN A 25 6.18 6.79 1.45
N SER A 26 5.03 7.48 1.42
CA SER A 26 3.74 6.81 1.14
C SER A 26 3.67 6.31 -0.30
N ARG A 27 4.21 7.06 -1.27
CA ARG A 27 4.29 6.62 -2.67
C ARG A 27 5.09 5.31 -2.79
N ALA A 28 6.25 5.23 -2.15
CA ALA A 28 7.07 4.03 -2.13
C ALA A 28 6.36 2.87 -1.41
N ALA A 29 5.68 3.15 -0.29
CA ALA A 29 4.92 2.13 0.44
C ALA A 29 3.76 1.57 -0.41
N ILE A 30 2.98 2.45 -1.06
CA ILE A 30 1.85 2.09 -1.93
C ILE A 30 2.34 1.29 -3.13
N ALA A 31 3.37 1.75 -3.84
CA ALA A 31 3.99 0.99 -4.92
C ALA A 31 4.51 -0.36 -4.42
N GLY A 32 5.09 -0.39 -3.22
CA GLY A 32 5.53 -1.61 -2.55
C GLY A 32 4.39 -2.58 -2.21
N LEU A 33 3.14 -2.15 -2.11
CA LEU A 33 1.99 -3.06 -1.98
C LEU A 33 1.71 -3.82 -3.29
N GLY A 34 2.27 -3.38 -4.42
CA GLY A 34 1.96 -3.89 -5.75
C GLY A 34 0.96 -3.01 -6.52
N ALA A 35 0.59 -1.85 -5.98
CA ALA A 35 -0.24 -0.87 -6.68
C ALA A 35 0.54 -0.17 -7.80
N LYS A 36 -0.12 0.06 -8.93
CA LYS A 36 0.44 0.78 -10.09
C LYS A 36 0.03 2.24 -10.05
N GLN A 37 0.89 3.13 -10.54
CA GLN A 37 0.58 4.56 -10.61
C GLN A 37 -0.28 4.83 -11.85
N ASP A 38 -1.50 5.30 -11.64
CA ASP A 38 -2.44 5.60 -12.72
C ASP A 38 -2.24 7.02 -13.26
N GLY A 39 -1.79 7.95 -12.41
CA GLY A 39 -1.50 9.32 -12.84
C GLY A 39 -1.30 10.31 -11.71
N VAL A 40 -1.15 11.58 -12.11
CA VAL A 40 -1.04 12.73 -11.19
C VAL A 40 -2.12 13.73 -11.55
N LEU A 41 -3.00 14.00 -10.60
CA LEU A 41 -3.98 15.07 -10.68
C LEU A 41 -3.33 16.37 -10.20
N ARG A 42 -3.04 17.28 -11.14
CA ARG A 42 -2.41 18.57 -10.87
C ARG A 42 -3.40 19.56 -10.28
N ASN A 43 -3.01 20.30 -9.24
CA ASN A 43 -3.88 21.23 -8.50
C ASN A 43 -5.20 20.60 -8.04
N HIS A 44 -5.19 19.31 -7.69
CA HIS A 44 -6.40 18.54 -7.37
C HIS A 44 -7.14 19.03 -6.13
N SER A 45 -6.42 19.58 -5.16
CA SER A 45 -7.00 20.05 -3.91
C SER A 45 -6.25 21.26 -3.35
N ILE A 46 -6.91 22.02 -2.49
CA ILE A 46 -6.31 23.14 -1.75
C ILE A 46 -6.11 22.68 -0.30
N GLY A 47 -4.90 22.84 0.21
CA GLY A 47 -4.54 22.60 1.60
C GLY A 47 -5.21 23.60 2.55
N ARG A 48 -5.19 23.31 3.85
CA ARG A 48 -5.77 24.21 4.87
C ARG A 48 -5.07 25.57 4.93
N ASP A 49 -3.81 25.62 4.52
CA ASP A 49 -2.97 26.80 4.41
C ASP A 49 -3.08 27.52 3.06
N GLY A 50 -3.99 27.07 2.18
CA GLY A 50 -4.17 27.64 0.85
C GLY A 50 -3.21 27.09 -0.22
N THR A 51 -2.32 26.15 0.13
CA THR A 51 -1.38 25.56 -0.83
C THR A 51 -2.08 24.67 -1.84
N LEU A 52 -1.64 24.72 -3.10
CA LEU A 52 -2.13 23.80 -4.13
C LEU A 52 -1.47 22.44 -4.00
N ARG A 53 -2.27 21.38 -4.06
CA ARG A 53 -1.83 20.01 -3.85
C ARG A 53 -2.07 19.13 -5.07
N ASP A 54 -0.97 18.61 -5.59
CA ASP A 54 -0.95 17.53 -6.56
C ASP A 54 -1.19 16.19 -5.86
N THR A 55 -2.11 15.40 -6.42
CA THR A 55 -2.46 14.07 -5.91
C THR A 55 -1.97 13.00 -6.87
N VAL A 56 -1.15 12.09 -6.36
CA VAL A 56 -0.75 10.88 -7.08
C VAL A 56 -1.79 9.81 -6.81
N VAL A 57 -2.30 9.22 -7.89
CA VAL A 57 -3.29 8.15 -7.87
C VAL A 57 -2.60 6.84 -8.21
N PHE A 58 -2.86 5.82 -7.39
CA PHE A 58 -2.45 4.45 -7.63
C PHE A 58 -3.66 3.52 -7.52
N SER A 59 -3.59 2.36 -8.16
CA SER A 59 -4.60 1.32 -7.99
C SER A 59 -4.02 -0.09 -7.99
N ILE A 60 -4.80 -1.01 -7.44
CA ILE A 60 -4.70 -2.45 -7.69
C ILE A 60 -6.05 -2.84 -8.30
N ILE A 61 -6.04 -3.53 -9.44
CA ILE A 61 -7.28 -4.04 -10.05
C ILE A 61 -7.51 -5.51 -9.69
N ALA A 62 -8.76 -5.97 -9.79
CA ALA A 62 -9.16 -7.31 -9.39
C ALA A 62 -8.34 -8.43 -10.07
N SER A 63 -7.94 -8.25 -11.35
CA SER A 63 -7.11 -9.23 -12.07
C SER A 63 -5.67 -9.32 -11.54
N GLU A 64 -5.19 -8.29 -10.83
CA GLU A 64 -3.85 -8.25 -10.23
C GLU A 64 -3.85 -8.79 -8.79
N TRP A 65 -5.01 -8.78 -8.13
CA TRP A 65 -5.15 -9.14 -6.72
C TRP A 65 -4.57 -10.51 -6.36
N PRO A 66 -4.77 -11.60 -7.13
CA PRO A 66 -4.23 -12.91 -6.76
C PRO A 66 -2.70 -12.90 -6.57
N ALA A 67 -1.97 -12.22 -7.46
CA ALA A 67 -0.52 -12.10 -7.38
C ALA A 67 -0.09 -11.18 -6.23
N VAL A 68 -0.76 -10.05 -6.07
CA VAL A 68 -0.50 -9.10 -4.98
C VAL A 68 -0.70 -9.77 -3.62
N ARG A 69 -1.81 -10.49 -3.43
CA ARG A 69 -2.12 -11.21 -2.19
C ARG A 69 -1.04 -12.21 -1.82
N LEU A 70 -0.52 -12.97 -2.79
CA LEU A 70 0.56 -13.93 -2.57
C LEU A 70 1.84 -13.24 -2.09
N SER A 71 2.23 -12.15 -2.76
CA SER A 71 3.41 -11.36 -2.40
C SER A 71 3.29 -10.78 -0.97
N LEU A 72 2.12 -10.21 -0.64
CA LEU A 72 1.85 -9.66 0.69
C LEU A 72 1.88 -10.73 1.78
N ALA A 73 1.28 -11.90 1.52
CA ALA A 73 1.30 -13.02 2.46
C ALA A 73 2.74 -13.50 2.73
N GLU A 74 3.59 -13.58 1.72
CA GLU A 74 4.99 -13.97 1.92
C GLU A 74 5.81 -12.91 2.65
N ARG A 75 5.51 -11.62 2.44
CA ARG A 75 6.14 -10.54 3.22
C ARG A 75 5.77 -10.61 4.70
N LEU A 76 4.51 -10.89 5.02
CA LEU A 76 4.07 -11.10 6.41
C LEU A 76 4.76 -12.30 7.05
N ARG A 77 4.81 -13.45 6.36
CA ARG A 77 5.52 -14.65 6.85
C ARG A 77 7.00 -14.36 7.13
N ARG A 78 7.67 -13.63 6.24
CA ARG A 78 9.08 -13.22 6.44
C ARG A 78 9.22 -12.31 7.66
N HIS A 79 8.32 -11.35 7.83
CA HIS A 79 8.30 -10.49 9.00
C HIS A 79 8.11 -11.28 10.30
N ASP A 80 7.18 -12.24 10.34
CA ASP A 80 6.91 -13.06 11.52
C ASP A 80 8.12 -13.95 11.89
N ARG A 81 8.82 -14.52 10.90
CA ARG A 81 10.07 -15.28 11.12
C ARG A 81 11.17 -14.39 11.71
N ALA A 82 11.34 -13.18 11.18
CA ALA A 82 12.34 -12.22 11.67
C ALA A 82 12.05 -11.76 13.10
N GLU A 83 10.79 -11.48 13.42
CA GLU A 83 10.34 -11.18 14.78
C GLU A 83 10.60 -12.35 15.75
N GLY A 84 10.28 -13.58 15.34
CA GLY A 84 10.52 -14.77 16.14
C GLY A 84 12.01 -15.00 16.45
N SER A 85 12.89 -14.73 15.49
CA SER A 85 14.34 -14.78 15.67
C SER A 85 14.84 -13.72 16.66
N ARG A 86 14.41 -12.45 16.50
CA ARG A 86 14.78 -11.35 17.40
C ARG A 86 14.38 -11.63 18.85
N ARG A 87 13.18 -12.16 19.08
CA ARG A 87 12.67 -12.52 20.42
C ARG A 87 13.45 -13.66 21.08
N ARG A 88 13.98 -14.61 20.30
CA ARG A 88 14.80 -15.72 20.83
C ARG A 88 16.18 -15.23 21.25
N SER A 89 16.82 -14.37 20.45
CA SER A 89 18.11 -13.77 20.79
C SER A 89 18.04 -12.87 22.02
N ALA A 90 16.97 -12.09 22.18
CA ALA A 90 16.76 -11.23 23.35
C ALA A 90 16.46 -11.97 24.66
N ARG A 91 16.18 -13.29 24.63
CA ARG A 91 15.92 -14.12 25.82
C ARG A 91 17.17 -14.83 26.37
N HIS A 92 18.27 -14.84 25.61
CA HIS A 92 19.52 -15.52 25.96
C HIS A 92 20.68 -14.53 26.21
N ALA A 93 20.37 -13.23 26.27
CA ALA A 93 21.25 -12.14 26.67
C ALA A 93 20.72 -11.56 27.98
#